data_AF-A0A4S8JKY5-F1
#
_entry.id   AF-A0A4S8JKY5-F1
#
_cell.length_a   1.000
_cell.length_b   1.000
_cell.length_c   1.000
_cell.angle_alpha   90.00
_cell.angle_beta   90.00
_cell.angle_gamma   90.00
#
_symmetry.space_group_name_H-M   'P 1'
#
loop_
_entity.id
_entity.type
_entity.pdbx_description
1 polymer ?
#
loop_
_entity_poly.entity_id
_entity_poly.type
_entity_poly.pdbx_seq_one_letter_code
_entity_poly.pdbx_strand_id
1 'polypeptide(L)'
;MSMRLVALVPLLLLLPATSRAASEYREALAKSLLYFEAQRSGRLPYDHRVSWRGHSGLTDGLEQGVDLVGGYYDAGDNVKFGLPMAFTVTMLSWSVVEYGGDIAAAGELKHALEAIKWGTDYFIKAHTHPNVLWAQVRIATHPVTTTSVSMEAHHERVVFLLDQVGDGDTDHSCWQRPEDMTTSRQAHKIDEEHPGSEVAGETAAAMAAASIAFKETNPHYSHVLLHHAQQLFEFGDKYRGRYDDSIGAARRYYPSGSGYGDELLWAALWLHRASGREEYLDYVLDNAYDLNGATWAISEFSWDIKYAGVQILASKVNPPLSFFFFFF
;
A
#
# COMPACT_ATOMS: atom_id res chain seq x y z
N MET A 1 -42.84 45.40 52.93
CA MET A 1 -42.87 43.93 53.07
C MET A 1 -42.27 43.35 51.79
N SER A 2 -41.42 42.35 51.98
CA SER A 2 -40.40 41.83 51.05
C SER A 2 -40.95 41.16 49.79
N MET A 3 -40.28 41.30 48.64
CA MET A 3 -40.01 40.18 47.73
C MET A 3 -38.96 40.57 46.67
N ARG A 4 -37.73 40.11 46.85
CA ARG A 4 -36.75 39.96 45.77
C ARG A 4 -36.99 38.58 45.16
N LEU A 5 -37.42 38.53 43.90
CA LEU A 5 -37.38 37.30 43.10
C LEU A 5 -35.90 36.95 42.85
N VAL A 6 -35.45 35.83 43.40
CA VAL A 6 -34.18 35.21 43.04
C VAL A 6 -34.38 34.46 41.73
N ALA A 7 -33.58 34.79 40.73
CA ALA A 7 -33.53 34.12 39.44
C ALA A 7 -33.01 32.68 39.61
N LEU A 8 -33.73 31.72 39.04
CA LEU A 8 -33.24 30.37 38.77
C LEU A 8 -33.31 30.15 37.26
N VAL A 9 -32.22 30.50 36.58
CA VAL A 9 -31.97 30.03 35.22
C VAL A 9 -31.45 28.60 35.36
N PRO A 10 -32.06 27.59 34.72
CA PRO A 10 -31.48 26.26 34.69
C PRO A 10 -30.25 26.32 33.79
N LEU A 11 -29.08 26.04 34.36
CA LEU A 11 -27.86 25.76 33.63
C LEU A 11 -28.09 24.47 32.81
N LEU A 12 -28.63 24.64 31.61
CA LEU A 12 -28.79 23.57 30.65
C LEU A 12 -27.38 23.10 30.25
N LEU A 13 -27.06 21.87 30.61
CA LEU A 13 -25.84 21.16 30.30
C LEU A 13 -25.54 21.23 28.79
N LEU A 14 -24.64 22.13 28.39
CA LEU A 14 -23.88 21.96 27.16
C LEU A 14 -22.89 20.81 27.41
N LEU A 15 -23.34 19.57 27.19
CA LEU A 15 -22.41 18.50 26.87
C LEU A 15 -21.64 18.92 25.61
N PRO A 16 -20.31 18.96 25.66
CA PRO A 16 -19.54 19.51 24.54
C PRO A 16 -19.63 18.51 23.39
N ALA A 17 -20.25 18.93 22.29
CA ALA A 17 -20.34 18.17 21.04
C ALA A 17 -18.96 17.67 20.53
N THR A 18 -17.87 18.30 20.98
CA THR A 18 -16.48 17.90 20.72
C THR A 18 -16.12 16.53 21.28
N SER A 19 -16.69 16.11 22.41
CA SER A 19 -16.40 14.81 23.04
C SER A 19 -16.95 13.62 22.25
N ARG A 20 -18.12 13.79 21.63
CA ARG A 20 -18.80 12.73 20.87
C ARG A 20 -18.10 12.50 19.52
N ALA A 21 -17.79 13.56 18.79
CA ALA A 21 -17.09 13.46 17.51
C ALA A 21 -15.69 12.83 17.69
N ALA A 22 -14.95 13.21 18.74
CA ALA A 22 -13.66 12.59 19.04
C ALA A 22 -13.77 11.08 19.32
N SER A 23 -14.83 10.64 20.02
CA SER A 23 -15.11 9.22 20.23
C SER A 23 -15.46 8.49 18.94
N GLU A 24 -16.25 9.11 18.06
CA GLU A 24 -16.63 8.54 16.76
C GLU A 24 -15.41 8.34 15.84
N TYR A 25 -14.50 9.32 15.77
CA TYR A 25 -13.27 9.20 14.97
C TYR A 25 -12.28 8.17 15.53
N ARG A 26 -12.19 8.05 16.87
CA ARG A 26 -11.40 7.01 17.53
C ARG A 26 -11.90 5.62 17.17
N GLU A 27 -13.22 5.42 17.19
CA GLU A 27 -13.85 4.16 16.82
C GLU A 27 -13.69 3.85 15.32
N ALA A 28 -13.84 4.87 14.47
CA ALA A 28 -13.62 4.73 13.02
C ALA A 28 -12.18 4.33 12.70
N LEU A 29 -11.19 4.93 13.36
CA LEU A 29 -9.78 4.55 13.22
C LEU A 29 -9.53 3.10 13.62
N ALA A 30 -10.03 2.67 14.79
CA ALA A 30 -9.90 1.30 15.26
C ALA A 30 -10.51 0.29 14.26
N LYS A 31 -11.69 0.60 13.71
CA LYS A 31 -12.35 -0.22 12.68
C LYS A 31 -11.59 -0.24 11.35
N SER A 32 -11.00 0.88 10.94
CA SER A 32 -10.16 0.95 9.75
C SER A 32 -8.93 0.04 9.86
N LEU A 33 -8.29 -0.01 11.04
CA LEU A 33 -7.16 -0.92 11.28
C LEU A 33 -7.60 -2.39 11.33
N LEU A 34 -8.79 -2.68 11.85
CA LEU A 34 -9.39 -4.02 11.75
C LEU A 34 -9.68 -4.42 10.29
N TYR A 35 -10.03 -3.48 9.41
CA TYR A 35 -10.15 -3.76 7.98
C TYR A 35 -8.82 -4.23 7.38
N PHE A 36 -7.71 -3.55 7.67
CA PHE A 36 -6.40 -4.02 7.22
C PHE A 36 -6.07 -5.41 7.75
N GLU A 37 -6.35 -5.69 9.03
CA GLU A 37 -6.22 -7.03 9.57
C GLU A 37 -7.05 -8.06 8.78
N ALA A 38 -8.27 -7.71 8.42
CA ALA A 38 -9.16 -8.55 7.63
C ALA A 38 -8.70 -8.76 6.18
N GLN A 39 -7.72 -8.01 5.68
CA GLN A 39 -7.13 -8.16 4.34
C GLN A 39 -5.80 -8.92 4.34
N ARG A 40 -5.26 -9.31 5.51
CA ARG A 40 -3.94 -9.97 5.60
C ARG A 40 -3.94 -11.32 4.86
N SER A 41 -2.98 -11.54 3.96
CA SER A 41 -2.67 -12.84 3.38
C SER A 41 -1.49 -13.49 4.12
N GLY A 42 -1.34 -14.80 4.02
CA GLY A 42 -0.25 -15.55 4.62
C GLY A 42 -0.58 -16.12 6.00
N ARG A 43 0.47 -16.30 6.81
CA ARG A 43 0.34 -16.89 8.15
C ARG A 43 0.01 -15.81 9.18
N LEU A 44 -1.27 -15.70 9.51
CA LEU A 44 -1.81 -14.80 10.53
C LEU A 44 -1.14 -15.00 11.92
N PRO A 45 -0.94 -13.93 12.70
CA PRO A 45 -0.36 -14.02 14.03
C PRO A 45 -1.33 -14.67 15.04
N TYR A 46 -0.82 -15.18 16.16
CA TYR A 46 -1.64 -15.86 17.16
C TYR A 46 -2.66 -14.93 17.85
N ASP A 47 -2.30 -13.65 18.02
CA ASP A 47 -3.12 -12.60 18.62
C ASP A 47 -3.97 -11.84 17.59
N HIS A 48 -4.20 -12.42 16.42
CA HIS A 48 -5.03 -11.82 15.38
C HIS A 48 -6.47 -11.57 15.86
N ARG A 49 -7.00 -10.36 15.62
CA ARG A 49 -8.29 -9.93 16.17
C ARG A 49 -9.49 -10.36 15.32
N VAL A 50 -9.27 -10.62 14.03
CA VAL A 50 -10.34 -10.95 13.06
C VAL A 50 -10.54 -12.47 13.03
N SER A 51 -11.38 -12.98 13.93
CA SER A 51 -11.53 -14.42 14.21
C SER A 51 -12.08 -15.29 13.07
N TRP A 52 -12.69 -14.66 12.06
CA TRP A 52 -13.24 -15.37 10.90
C TRP A 52 -12.23 -15.50 9.74
N ARG A 53 -11.05 -14.88 9.85
CA ARG A 53 -9.93 -15.06 8.91
C ARG A 53 -8.99 -16.15 9.37
N GLY A 54 -8.47 -16.94 8.42
CA GLY A 54 -7.48 -17.98 8.66
C GLY A 54 -6.22 -17.81 7.81
N HIS A 55 -5.28 -18.75 7.96
CA HIS A 55 -4.07 -18.78 7.16
C HIS A 55 -4.39 -19.07 5.69
N SER A 56 -3.85 -18.28 4.77
CA SER A 56 -4.12 -18.40 3.32
C SER A 56 -2.91 -18.03 2.48
N GLY A 57 -2.88 -18.40 1.19
CA GLY A 57 -1.76 -18.05 0.28
C GLY A 57 -0.38 -18.52 0.79
N LEU A 58 -0.34 -19.69 1.43
CA LEU A 58 0.86 -20.22 2.10
C LEU A 58 1.91 -20.79 1.14
N THR A 59 1.58 -20.88 -0.15
CA THR A 59 2.46 -21.35 -1.22
C THR A 59 2.81 -20.25 -2.21
N ASP A 60 2.49 -18.99 -1.90
CA ASP A 60 2.77 -17.85 -2.78
C ASP A 60 4.28 -17.73 -3.02
N GLY A 61 4.68 -17.74 -4.29
CA GLY A 61 6.08 -17.67 -4.73
C GLY A 61 6.80 -19.03 -4.86
N LEU A 62 6.20 -20.12 -4.36
CA LEU A 62 6.83 -21.45 -4.32
C LEU A 62 7.24 -21.94 -5.72
N GLU A 63 6.40 -21.73 -6.72
CA GLU A 63 6.68 -22.14 -8.11
C GLU A 63 7.83 -21.36 -8.74
N GLN A 64 8.08 -20.14 -8.25
CA GLN A 64 9.17 -19.27 -8.68
C GLN A 64 10.42 -19.42 -7.80
N GLY A 65 10.39 -20.28 -6.79
CA GLY A 65 11.52 -20.52 -5.88
C GLY A 65 11.75 -19.42 -4.85
N VAL A 66 10.72 -18.61 -4.53
CA VAL A 66 10.79 -17.49 -3.59
C VAL A 66 9.69 -17.60 -2.53
N ASP A 67 9.88 -16.98 -1.36
CA ASP A 67 8.83 -16.87 -0.33
C ASP A 67 8.09 -15.54 -0.52
N LEU A 68 6.85 -15.58 -1.02
CA LEU A 68 5.96 -14.42 -1.16
C LEU A 68 4.72 -14.56 -0.26
N VAL A 69 4.82 -15.34 0.82
CA VAL A 69 3.77 -15.46 1.83
C VAL A 69 3.72 -14.20 2.68
N GLY A 70 2.53 -13.63 2.86
CA GLY A 70 2.31 -12.36 3.57
C GLY A 70 1.62 -11.31 2.70
N GLY A 71 1.69 -10.05 3.11
CA GLY A 71 1.10 -8.92 2.37
C GLY A 71 -0.42 -8.86 2.50
N TYR A 72 -1.03 -8.00 1.69
CA TYR A 72 -2.48 -7.77 1.69
C TYR A 72 -3.13 -8.31 0.42
N TYR A 73 -4.36 -8.82 0.55
CA TYR A 73 -5.26 -8.91 -0.58
C TYR A 73 -5.80 -7.52 -0.92
N ASP A 74 -5.94 -7.26 -2.21
CA ASP A 74 -6.18 -5.91 -2.73
C ASP A 74 -7.56 -5.38 -2.37
N ALA A 75 -8.61 -6.14 -2.71
CA ALA A 75 -9.99 -5.71 -2.49
C ALA A 75 -10.86 -6.86 -1.96
N GLY A 76 -11.94 -7.21 -2.67
CA GLY A 76 -12.76 -8.40 -2.38
C GLY A 76 -12.24 -9.69 -3.02
N ASP A 77 -11.14 -9.59 -3.76
CA ASP A 77 -10.46 -10.67 -4.45
C ASP A 77 -9.27 -11.19 -3.62
N ASN A 78 -8.54 -12.18 -4.14
CA ASN A 78 -7.38 -12.75 -3.48
C ASN A 78 -6.07 -12.45 -4.23
N VAL A 79 -6.07 -11.48 -5.13
CA VAL A 79 -4.86 -11.02 -5.83
C VAL A 79 -4.06 -10.10 -4.90
N LYS A 80 -2.72 -10.18 -5.00
CA LYS A 80 -1.80 -9.22 -4.39
C LYS A 80 -1.28 -8.30 -5.47
N PHE A 81 -1.85 -7.11 -5.60
CA PHE A 81 -1.39 -6.09 -6.53
C PHE A 81 -0.36 -5.18 -5.82
N GLY A 82 0.88 -5.16 -6.31
CA GLY A 82 1.99 -4.47 -5.67
C GLY A 82 1.84 -2.96 -5.64
N LEU A 83 1.41 -2.34 -6.75
CA LEU A 83 1.28 -0.88 -6.88
C LEU A 83 0.28 -0.27 -5.86
N PRO A 84 -1.01 -0.68 -5.83
CA PRO A 84 -1.97 -0.15 -4.86
C PRO A 84 -1.63 -0.54 -3.41
N MET A 85 -1.01 -1.70 -3.19
CA MET A 85 -0.52 -2.10 -1.86
C MET A 85 0.61 -1.17 -1.38
N ALA A 86 1.58 -0.85 -2.24
CA ALA A 86 2.66 0.08 -1.94
C ALA A 86 2.10 1.46 -1.59
N PHE A 87 1.21 2.00 -2.42
CA PHE A 87 0.54 3.28 -2.13
C PHE A 87 -0.18 3.28 -0.77
N THR A 88 -0.92 2.21 -0.48
CA THR A 88 -1.61 2.04 0.80
C THR A 88 -0.65 2.07 1.98
N VAL A 89 0.48 1.37 1.88
CA VAL A 89 1.51 1.35 2.94
C VAL A 89 2.20 2.71 3.07
N THR A 90 2.45 3.42 1.97
CA THR A 90 2.94 4.80 2.00
C THR A 90 1.98 5.70 2.77
N MET A 91 0.67 5.62 2.50
CA MET A 91 -0.34 6.45 3.17
C MET A 91 -0.54 6.10 4.65
N LEU A 92 -0.51 4.82 5.02
CA LEU A 92 -0.50 4.40 6.42
C LEU A 92 0.73 4.95 7.15
N SER A 93 1.90 4.85 6.51
CA SER A 93 3.16 5.36 7.07
C SER A 93 3.14 6.87 7.19
N TRP A 94 2.68 7.58 6.18
CA TRP A 94 2.56 9.04 6.20
C TRP A 94 1.62 9.49 7.33
N SER A 95 0.50 8.77 7.54
CA SER A 95 -0.42 9.05 8.64
C SER A 95 0.25 8.92 10.00
N VAL A 96 1.08 7.91 10.22
CA VAL A 96 1.84 7.75 11.47
C VAL A 96 2.93 8.83 11.60
N VAL A 97 3.58 9.22 10.50
CA VAL A 97 4.62 10.27 10.52
C VAL A 97 4.02 11.64 10.88
N GLU A 98 2.84 11.99 10.38
CA GLU A 98 2.22 13.31 10.64
C GLU A 98 1.39 13.31 11.94
N TYR A 99 0.64 12.23 12.20
CA TYR A 99 -0.39 12.18 13.24
C TYR A 99 -0.12 11.08 14.29
N GLY A 100 1.11 10.57 14.38
CA GLY A 100 1.46 9.47 15.30
C GLY A 100 1.12 9.76 16.77
N GLY A 101 1.21 11.02 17.21
CA GLY A 101 0.80 11.45 18.55
C GLY A 101 -0.71 11.29 18.80
N ASP A 102 -1.54 11.67 17.82
CA ASP A 102 -3.00 11.53 17.92
C ASP A 102 -3.43 10.07 17.83
N ILE A 103 -2.79 9.28 16.96
CA ILE A 103 -3.00 7.83 16.85
C ILE A 103 -2.58 7.14 18.17
N ALA A 104 -1.52 7.60 18.82
CA ALA A 104 -1.10 7.11 20.14
C ALA A 104 -2.10 7.48 21.25
N ALA A 105 -2.63 8.70 21.25
CA ALA A 105 -3.70 9.12 22.17
C ALA A 105 -5.00 8.33 21.93
N ALA A 106 -5.24 7.92 20.69
CA ALA A 106 -6.27 6.97 20.30
C ALA A 106 -5.93 5.50 20.67
N GLY A 107 -4.76 5.21 21.24
CA GLY A 107 -4.37 3.86 21.64
C GLY A 107 -4.15 2.88 20.48
N GLU A 108 -4.12 3.38 19.24
CA GLU A 108 -4.09 2.58 18.02
C GLU A 108 -2.70 2.56 17.38
N LEU A 109 -1.70 3.24 17.95
CA LEU A 109 -0.36 3.35 17.35
C LEU A 109 0.29 1.99 17.12
N LYS A 110 0.15 1.06 18.08
CA LYS A 110 0.65 -0.31 17.92
C LYS A 110 0.03 -0.98 16.69
N HIS A 111 -1.28 -0.88 16.52
CA HIS A 111 -2.01 -1.52 15.43
C HIS A 111 -1.73 -0.87 14.07
N ALA A 112 -1.54 0.45 14.05
CA ALA A 112 -1.08 1.17 12.86
C ALA A 112 0.32 0.73 12.43
N LEU A 113 1.27 0.63 13.37
CA LEU A 113 2.61 0.12 13.10
C LEU A 113 2.56 -1.36 12.64
N GLU A 114 1.74 -2.21 13.26
CA GLU A 114 1.55 -3.59 12.82
C GLU A 114 0.97 -3.68 11.40
N ALA A 115 0.06 -2.77 11.03
CA ALA A 115 -0.50 -2.71 9.68
C ALA A 115 0.57 -2.31 8.64
N ILE A 116 1.40 -1.30 8.94
CA ILE A 116 2.52 -0.90 8.09
C ILE A 116 3.52 -2.05 7.96
N LYS A 117 3.92 -2.64 9.09
CA LYS A 117 4.91 -3.72 9.15
C LYS A 117 4.49 -4.93 8.31
N TRP A 118 3.20 -5.28 8.32
CA TRP A 118 2.70 -6.41 7.53
C TRP A 118 2.91 -6.23 6.02
N GLY A 119 2.72 -4.99 5.53
CA GLY A 119 3.00 -4.65 4.14
C GLY A 119 4.50 -4.59 3.84
N THR A 120 5.29 -3.94 4.69
CA THR A 120 6.73 -3.81 4.45
C THR A 120 7.52 -5.10 4.62
N ASP A 121 7.08 -6.02 5.51
CA ASP A 121 7.65 -7.37 5.58
C ASP A 121 7.46 -8.13 4.27
N TYR A 122 6.32 -7.93 3.59
CA TYR A 122 6.09 -8.48 2.27
C TYR A 122 6.96 -7.81 1.20
N PHE A 123 7.16 -6.49 1.24
CA PHE A 123 8.06 -5.80 0.30
C PHE A 123 9.52 -6.26 0.44
N ILE A 124 10.01 -6.51 1.66
CA ILE A 124 11.35 -7.08 1.88
C ILE A 124 11.47 -8.45 1.19
N LYS A 125 10.45 -9.30 1.30
CA LYS A 125 10.41 -10.60 0.63
C LYS A 125 10.31 -10.47 -0.89
N ALA A 126 9.52 -9.53 -1.38
CA ALA A 126 9.30 -9.26 -2.79
C ALA A 126 10.51 -8.62 -3.48
N HIS A 127 11.38 -7.93 -2.74
CA HIS A 127 12.61 -7.34 -3.24
C HIS A 127 13.79 -8.31 -3.05
N THR A 128 13.89 -9.30 -3.94
CA THR A 128 14.85 -10.41 -3.81
C THR A 128 16.29 -10.08 -4.21
N HIS A 129 16.46 -9.09 -5.09
CA HIS A 129 17.77 -8.59 -5.57
C HIS A 129 17.64 -7.10 -5.90
N PRO A 130 18.75 -6.31 -5.91
CA PRO A 130 18.69 -4.85 -6.07
C PRO A 130 17.83 -4.35 -7.24
N ASN A 131 17.81 -5.09 -8.35
CA ASN A 131 17.05 -4.76 -9.56
C ASN A 131 15.92 -5.77 -9.85
N VAL A 132 15.34 -6.40 -8.82
CA VAL A 132 14.25 -7.38 -8.96
C VAL A 132 13.18 -7.16 -7.89
N LEU A 133 11.95 -6.89 -8.33
CA LEU A 133 10.79 -6.73 -7.46
C LEU A 133 9.61 -7.59 -7.94
N TRP A 134 9.09 -8.46 -7.06
CA TRP A 134 7.85 -9.22 -7.29
C TRP A 134 6.63 -8.33 -7.04
N ALA A 135 5.98 -7.90 -8.12
CA ALA A 135 4.93 -6.87 -8.09
C ALA A 135 3.50 -7.42 -8.19
N GLN A 136 3.29 -8.71 -8.45
CA GLN A 136 1.95 -9.30 -8.45
C GLN A 136 1.95 -10.79 -8.07
N VAL A 137 0.95 -11.23 -7.30
CA VAL A 137 0.64 -12.66 -7.12
C VAL A 137 -0.84 -12.92 -7.37
N ARG A 138 -1.17 -13.76 -8.36
CA ARG A 138 -2.54 -14.08 -8.81
C ARG A 138 -2.70 -15.57 -9.12
N ILE A 139 -3.93 -16.05 -9.22
CA ILE A 139 -4.19 -17.41 -9.71
C ILE A 139 -3.64 -17.59 -11.14
N ALA A 140 -2.92 -18.68 -11.38
CA ALA A 140 -2.36 -19.06 -12.67
C ALA A 140 -3.49 -19.30 -13.68
N THR A 141 -3.41 -18.69 -14.86
CA THR A 141 -4.23 -19.09 -16.01
C THR A 141 -3.45 -20.15 -16.79
N HIS A 142 -3.93 -21.40 -16.84
CA HIS A 142 -3.40 -22.35 -17.81
C HIS A 142 -3.79 -21.91 -19.24
N PRO A 143 -2.89 -21.99 -20.23
CA PRO A 143 -3.33 -21.95 -21.62
C PRO A 143 -4.27 -23.14 -21.83
N VAL A 144 -5.54 -22.86 -22.14
CA VAL A 144 -6.53 -23.89 -22.42
C VAL A 144 -6.12 -24.59 -23.73
N THR A 145 -5.41 -25.71 -23.64
CA THR A 145 -5.47 -26.75 -24.67
C THR A 145 -6.76 -27.53 -24.43
N THR A 146 -7.72 -27.35 -25.33
CA THR A 146 -9.03 -28.00 -25.30
C THR A 146 -8.86 -29.52 -25.21
N THR A 147 -9.12 -30.10 -24.05
CA THR A 147 -9.43 -31.53 -23.95
C THR A 147 -10.48 -31.70 -22.88
N SER A 148 -11.71 -31.92 -23.33
CA SER A 148 -12.87 -32.18 -22.50
C SER A 148 -12.65 -33.43 -21.65
N VAL A 149 -12.68 -33.30 -20.33
CA VAL A 149 -12.83 -34.44 -19.40
C VAL A 149 -14.14 -34.23 -18.64
N SER A 150 -15.03 -35.23 -18.73
CA SER A 150 -16.33 -35.27 -18.06
C SER A 150 -16.19 -35.46 -16.56
N MET A 151 -16.96 -34.71 -15.77
CA MET A 151 -17.04 -34.82 -14.31
C MET A 151 -17.83 -36.05 -13.83
N GLU A 152 -17.30 -36.74 -12.83
CA GLU A 152 -18.07 -37.60 -11.91
C GLU A 152 -18.26 -36.85 -10.58
N ALA A 153 -19.52 -36.72 -10.15
CA ALA A 153 -19.88 -36.06 -8.90
C ALA A 153 -19.88 -37.05 -7.74
N HIS A 154 -18.99 -36.86 -6.76
CA HIS A 154 -19.09 -37.51 -5.46
C HIS A 154 -19.42 -36.47 -4.36
N HIS A 155 -20.34 -36.88 -3.50
CA HIS A 155 -21.02 -36.11 -2.45
C HIS A 155 -20.08 -35.44 -1.43
N GLU A 156 -20.54 -34.28 -0.92
CA GLU A 156 -20.18 -33.57 0.34
C GLU A 156 -19.27 -32.32 0.32
N ARG A 157 -18.82 -31.78 -0.81
CA ARG A 157 -18.33 -30.38 -0.87
C ARG A 157 -18.76 -29.71 -2.16
N VAL A 158 -19.66 -28.74 -2.08
CA VAL A 158 -20.03 -27.94 -3.26
C VAL A 158 -18.99 -26.84 -3.42
N VAL A 159 -17.95 -27.13 -4.19
CA VAL A 159 -17.08 -26.11 -4.78
C VAL A 159 -17.73 -25.71 -6.10
N PHE A 160 -18.20 -24.47 -6.23
CA PHE A 160 -18.62 -23.93 -7.51
C PHE A 160 -17.39 -23.55 -8.32
N LEU A 161 -16.84 -24.51 -9.07
CA LEU A 161 -15.93 -24.21 -10.18
C LEU A 161 -16.80 -23.76 -11.35
N LEU A 162 -16.93 -22.45 -11.56
CA LEU A 162 -17.40 -21.93 -12.83
C LEU A 162 -16.26 -22.11 -13.85
N ASP A 163 -16.18 -23.29 -14.46
CA ASP A 163 -15.36 -23.50 -15.65
C ASP A 163 -15.98 -22.69 -16.80
N GLN A 164 -15.57 -21.43 -16.93
CA GLN A 164 -15.85 -20.61 -18.11
C GLN A 164 -14.60 -20.56 -18.99
N VAL A 165 -14.78 -21.10 -20.18
CA VAL A 165 -13.85 -21.05 -21.31
C VAL A 165 -13.75 -19.60 -21.80
N GLY A 166 -12.54 -19.03 -21.78
CA GLY A 166 -12.20 -17.78 -22.47
C GLY A 166 -11.68 -16.66 -21.55
N ASP A 167 -10.41 -16.31 -21.76
CA ASP A 167 -9.69 -15.05 -21.43
C ASP A 167 -10.24 -14.14 -20.29
N GLY A 168 -9.51 -14.06 -19.16
CA GLY A 168 -9.67 -12.97 -18.17
C GLY A 168 -9.37 -13.31 -16.70
N ASP A 169 -10.21 -14.12 -16.06
CA ASP A 169 -10.52 -13.91 -14.64
C ASP A 169 -10.50 -15.19 -13.78
N THR A 170 -9.36 -15.84 -13.55
CA THR A 170 -9.37 -17.06 -12.70
C THR A 170 -9.57 -16.78 -11.21
N ASP A 171 -9.07 -15.65 -10.69
CA ASP A 171 -9.34 -15.23 -9.31
C ASP A 171 -10.76 -14.67 -9.16
N HIS A 172 -11.15 -13.76 -10.05
CA HIS A 172 -12.47 -13.09 -9.99
C HIS A 172 -13.65 -13.99 -10.41
N SER A 173 -13.40 -15.10 -11.12
CA SER A 173 -14.41 -16.14 -11.36
C SER A 173 -14.56 -17.12 -10.20
N CYS A 174 -13.70 -17.04 -9.18
CA CYS A 174 -13.68 -17.95 -8.05
C CYS A 174 -14.17 -17.27 -6.77
N TRP A 175 -15.44 -17.49 -6.42
CA TRP A 175 -15.99 -17.02 -5.13
C TRP A 175 -15.71 -18.03 -4.03
N GLN A 176 -14.56 -17.89 -3.36
CA GLN A 176 -14.17 -18.78 -2.27
C GLN A 176 -13.45 -18.02 -1.15
N ARG A 177 -13.42 -18.67 0.03
CA ARG A 177 -12.59 -18.21 1.14
C ARG A 177 -11.10 -18.30 0.73
N PRO A 178 -10.25 -17.32 1.08
CA PRO A 178 -8.83 -17.38 0.75
C PRO A 178 -8.12 -18.60 1.33
N GLU A 179 -8.61 -19.14 2.45
CA GLU A 179 -8.08 -20.33 3.11
C GLU A 179 -8.33 -21.63 2.32
N ASP A 180 -9.33 -21.64 1.42
CA ASP A 180 -9.71 -22.79 0.62
C ASP A 180 -9.11 -22.77 -0.80
N MET A 181 -8.29 -21.76 -1.15
CA MET A 181 -7.67 -21.67 -2.46
C MET A 181 -6.74 -22.86 -2.73
N THR A 182 -7.14 -23.75 -3.65
CA THR A 182 -6.31 -24.89 -4.10
C THR A 182 -5.61 -24.64 -5.43
N THR A 183 -5.95 -23.56 -6.13
CA THR A 183 -5.41 -23.23 -7.45
C THR A 183 -3.98 -22.70 -7.34
N SER A 184 -3.11 -23.11 -8.26
CA SER A 184 -1.76 -22.55 -8.37
C SER A 184 -1.82 -21.02 -8.51
N ARG A 185 -0.90 -20.31 -7.83
CA ARG A 185 -0.78 -18.86 -7.87
C ARG A 185 0.58 -18.48 -8.45
N GLN A 186 0.55 -17.82 -9.60
CA GLN A 186 1.72 -17.29 -10.27
C GLN A 186 2.13 -15.95 -9.68
N ALA A 187 3.43 -15.79 -9.48
CA ALA A 187 4.04 -14.52 -9.14
C ALA A 187 4.67 -13.89 -10.39
N HIS A 188 4.52 -12.57 -10.52
CA HIS A 188 5.11 -11.78 -11.59
C HIS A 188 6.06 -10.73 -10.99
N LYS A 189 7.17 -10.51 -11.68
CA LYS A 189 8.22 -9.57 -11.28
C LYS A 189 8.48 -8.53 -12.35
N ILE A 190 9.09 -7.43 -11.92
CA ILE A 190 9.83 -6.51 -12.78
C ILE A 190 11.33 -6.70 -12.54
N ASP A 191 12.12 -6.48 -13.58
CA ASP A 191 13.57 -6.54 -13.57
C ASP A 191 14.19 -5.62 -14.64
N GLU A 192 15.49 -5.72 -14.87
CA GLU A 192 16.21 -4.88 -15.84
C GLU A 192 15.69 -5.03 -17.29
N GLU A 193 15.19 -6.21 -17.64
CA GLU A 193 14.66 -6.51 -18.99
C GLU A 193 13.17 -6.15 -19.10
N HIS A 194 12.44 -6.25 -17.99
CA HIS A 194 11.02 -5.94 -17.87
C HIS A 194 10.81 -4.90 -16.76
N PRO A 195 11.10 -3.61 -17.02
CA PRO A 195 11.10 -2.56 -16.00
C PRO A 195 9.69 -2.20 -15.48
N GLY A 196 9.65 -1.49 -14.36
CA GLY A 196 8.42 -0.96 -13.78
C GLY A 196 8.70 0.15 -12.78
N SER A 197 9.00 1.35 -13.28
CA SER A 197 9.42 2.51 -12.49
C SER A 197 8.36 2.95 -11.48
N GLU A 198 7.09 2.93 -11.85
CA GLU A 198 6.01 3.33 -10.95
C GLU A 198 5.89 2.41 -9.72
N VAL A 199 5.82 1.09 -9.90
CA VAL A 199 5.71 0.16 -8.76
C VAL A 199 7.01 0.09 -7.95
N ALA A 200 8.18 0.22 -8.58
CA ALA A 200 9.46 0.32 -7.87
C ALA A 200 9.54 1.61 -7.04
N GLY A 201 9.16 2.75 -7.64
CA GLY A 201 9.12 4.06 -7.00
C GLY A 201 8.14 4.10 -5.83
N GLU A 202 6.89 3.64 -6.02
CA GLU A 202 5.90 3.62 -4.94
C GLU A 202 6.33 2.66 -3.81
N THR A 203 6.94 1.52 -4.12
CA THR A 203 7.47 0.62 -3.08
C THR A 203 8.65 1.25 -2.34
N ALA A 204 9.51 1.99 -3.04
CA ALA A 204 10.57 2.78 -2.41
C ALA A 204 10.00 3.87 -1.49
N ALA A 205 8.97 4.61 -1.93
CA ALA A 205 8.27 5.60 -1.13
C ALA A 205 7.66 4.98 0.13
N ALA A 206 6.98 3.83 -0.01
CA ALA A 206 6.38 3.10 1.10
C ALA A 206 7.42 2.70 2.16
N MET A 207 8.53 2.12 1.73
CA MET A 207 9.60 1.68 2.62
C MET A 207 10.34 2.87 3.25
N ALA A 208 10.57 3.96 2.51
CA ALA A 208 11.16 5.18 3.04
C ALA A 208 10.25 5.85 4.09
N ALA A 209 8.95 6.02 3.81
CA ALA A 209 7.98 6.55 4.76
C ALA A 209 7.88 5.67 6.02
N ALA A 210 7.79 4.36 5.84
CA ALA A 210 7.75 3.40 6.94
C ALA A 210 9.03 3.44 7.78
N SER A 211 10.21 3.64 7.16
CA SER A 211 11.47 3.77 7.90
C SER A 211 11.43 4.91 8.92
N ILE A 212 10.75 6.02 8.60
CA ILE A 212 10.54 7.14 9.53
C ILE A 212 9.60 6.72 10.66
N ALA A 213 8.48 6.07 10.33
CA ALA A 213 7.50 5.61 11.32
C ALA A 213 8.10 4.62 12.36
N PHE A 214 9.08 3.80 11.95
CA PHE A 214 9.76 2.85 12.83
C PHE A 214 11.05 3.39 13.46
N LYS A 215 11.48 4.62 13.13
CA LYS A 215 12.80 5.14 13.51
C LYS A 215 13.07 5.06 15.02
N GLU A 216 12.08 5.42 15.83
CA GLU A 216 12.20 5.41 17.30
C GLU A 216 11.90 4.05 17.93
N THR A 217 10.92 3.31 17.38
CA THR A 217 10.42 2.06 17.98
C THR A 217 11.23 0.83 17.56
N ASN A 218 11.81 0.83 16.37
CA ASN A 218 12.67 -0.24 15.85
C ASN A 218 13.72 0.32 14.86
N PRO A 219 14.81 0.93 15.37
CA PRO A 219 15.84 1.54 14.53
C PRO A 219 16.52 0.57 13.56
N HIS A 220 16.67 -0.70 13.94
CA HIS A 220 17.26 -1.72 13.07
C HIS A 220 16.37 -2.00 11.86
N TYR A 221 15.07 -2.22 12.09
CA TYR A 221 14.11 -2.41 11.00
C TYR A 221 13.97 -1.17 10.12
N SER A 222 13.95 0.03 10.74
CA SER A 222 14.00 1.30 10.02
C SER A 222 15.16 1.38 9.02
N HIS A 223 16.38 1.00 9.44
CA HIS A 223 17.54 0.96 8.55
C HIS A 223 17.40 -0.06 7.42
N VAL A 224 16.87 -1.26 7.70
CA VAL A 224 16.58 -2.27 6.66
C VAL A 224 15.62 -1.71 5.62
N LEU A 225 14.53 -1.07 6.06
CA LEU A 225 13.55 -0.47 5.15
C LEU A 225 14.16 0.61 4.27
N LEU A 226 14.94 1.52 4.86
CA LEU A 226 15.58 2.60 4.13
C LEU A 226 16.57 2.05 3.08
N HIS A 227 17.33 1.01 3.40
CA HIS A 227 18.25 0.38 2.45
C HIS A 227 17.51 -0.19 1.23
N HIS A 228 16.44 -0.96 1.44
CA HIS A 228 15.63 -1.48 0.33
C HIS A 228 14.98 -0.33 -0.48
N ALA A 229 14.53 0.75 0.18
CA ALA A 229 13.95 1.90 -0.48
C ALA A 229 14.94 2.58 -1.45
N GLN A 230 16.20 2.75 -1.02
CA GLN A 230 17.26 3.35 -1.84
C GLN A 230 17.53 2.51 -3.10
N GLN A 231 17.68 1.19 -2.92
CA GLN A 231 17.89 0.26 -4.02
C GLN A 231 16.73 0.23 -5.02
N LEU A 232 15.48 0.20 -4.54
CA LEU A 232 14.30 0.20 -5.41
C LEU A 232 14.14 1.49 -6.20
N PHE A 233 14.46 2.64 -5.58
CA PHE A 233 14.48 3.92 -6.28
C PHE A 233 15.56 3.95 -7.36
N GLU A 234 16.79 3.54 -7.03
CA GLU A 234 17.88 3.43 -8.01
C GLU A 234 17.51 2.50 -9.18
N PHE A 235 16.89 1.36 -8.89
CA PHE A 235 16.39 0.43 -9.91
C PHE A 235 15.32 1.08 -10.80
N GLY A 236 14.28 1.66 -10.20
CA GLY A 236 13.16 2.27 -10.91
C GLY A 236 13.55 3.47 -11.76
N ASP A 237 14.51 4.28 -11.30
CA ASP A 237 15.02 5.43 -12.06
C ASP A 237 15.99 5.02 -13.18
N LYS A 238 16.85 4.02 -12.93
CA LYS A 238 17.85 3.56 -13.90
C LYS A 238 17.22 2.79 -15.08
N TYR A 239 16.24 1.95 -14.80
CA TYR A 239 15.56 1.14 -15.83
C TYR A 239 14.13 1.65 -15.99
N ARG A 240 13.98 2.73 -16.77
CA ARG A 240 12.69 3.41 -16.92
C ARG A 240 11.73 2.64 -17.80
N GLY A 241 10.53 2.39 -17.29
CA GLY A 241 9.47 1.75 -18.07
C GLY A 241 8.22 1.49 -17.24
N ARG A 242 7.12 1.20 -17.93
CA ARG A 242 5.83 0.95 -17.29
C ARG A 242 5.72 -0.49 -16.82
N TYR A 243 5.32 -0.69 -15.57
CA TYR A 243 5.14 -2.00 -14.98
C TYR A 243 4.00 -2.78 -15.65
N ASP A 244 2.99 -2.10 -16.21
CA ASP A 244 1.85 -2.72 -16.88
C ASP A 244 2.15 -3.12 -18.34
N ASP A 245 3.31 -2.73 -18.87
CA ASP A 245 3.91 -3.31 -20.08
C ASP A 245 4.65 -4.61 -19.76
N SER A 246 5.33 -4.66 -18.61
CA SER A 246 6.07 -5.81 -18.11
C SER A 246 5.17 -6.91 -17.52
N ILE A 247 4.14 -6.51 -16.77
CA ILE A 247 3.16 -7.37 -16.12
C ILE A 247 1.80 -7.11 -16.75
N GLY A 248 1.60 -7.65 -17.97
CA GLY A 248 0.36 -7.46 -18.72
C GLY A 248 -0.90 -7.94 -17.98
N ALA A 249 -0.76 -8.86 -17.01
CA ALA A 249 -1.86 -9.32 -16.15
C ALA A 249 -2.39 -8.23 -15.20
N ALA A 250 -1.63 -7.16 -14.94
CA ALA A 250 -2.06 -6.05 -14.10
C ALA A 250 -2.77 -4.93 -14.88
N ARG A 251 -2.50 -4.81 -16.18
CA ARG A 251 -3.01 -3.73 -17.06
C ARG A 251 -4.53 -3.58 -17.08
N ARG A 252 -5.29 -4.67 -16.92
CA ARG A 252 -6.76 -4.63 -16.91
C ARG A 252 -7.36 -4.16 -15.58
N TYR A 253 -6.56 -4.09 -14.51
CA TYR A 253 -7.04 -3.76 -13.16
C TYR A 253 -6.42 -2.46 -12.65
N TYR A 254 -5.09 -2.37 -12.68
CA TYR A 254 -4.32 -1.23 -12.18
C TYR A 254 -3.34 -0.74 -13.27
N PRO A 255 -3.83 -0.24 -14.42
CA PRO A 255 -2.94 0.33 -15.45
C PRO A 255 -2.18 1.54 -14.91
N SER A 256 -0.98 1.79 -15.43
CA SER A 256 -0.24 3.02 -15.15
C SER A 256 -0.84 4.18 -15.97
N GLY A 257 -1.86 4.86 -15.46
CA GLY A 257 -2.58 5.90 -16.20
C GLY A 257 -1.74 7.16 -16.39
N SER A 258 -1.07 7.60 -15.33
CA SER A 258 -0.20 8.79 -15.28
C SER A 258 1.20 8.58 -15.84
N GLY A 259 1.65 7.33 -15.96
CA GLY A 259 3.07 7.00 -16.18
C GLY A 259 3.78 6.76 -14.84
N TYR A 260 5.08 7.04 -14.78
CA TYR A 260 5.92 6.82 -13.60
C TYR A 260 6.56 8.09 -13.04
N GLY A 261 6.34 9.24 -13.68
CA GLY A 261 7.05 10.47 -13.37
C GLY A 261 6.75 10.97 -11.96
N ASP A 262 5.48 10.89 -11.56
CA ASP A 262 5.04 11.25 -10.23
C ASP A 262 5.57 10.31 -9.15
N GLU A 263 5.66 9.00 -9.38
CA GLU A 263 6.21 8.04 -8.42
C GLU A 263 7.71 8.24 -8.20
N LEU A 264 8.48 8.58 -9.25
CA LEU A 264 9.91 8.86 -9.09
C LEU A 264 10.12 10.12 -8.25
N LEU A 265 9.39 11.20 -8.52
CA LEU A 265 9.46 12.43 -7.71
C LEU A 265 8.96 12.19 -6.27
N TRP A 266 7.89 11.43 -6.12
CA TRP A 266 7.30 11.03 -4.84
C TRP A 266 8.29 10.22 -3.99
N ALA A 267 8.90 9.20 -4.57
CA ALA A 267 9.90 8.36 -3.91
C ALA A 267 11.13 9.18 -3.51
N ALA A 268 11.62 10.06 -4.38
CA ALA A 268 12.76 10.93 -4.09
C ALA A 268 12.47 11.86 -2.89
N LEU A 269 11.29 12.49 -2.82
CA LEU A 269 10.93 13.32 -1.66
C LEU A 269 10.82 12.51 -0.35
N TRP A 270 10.28 11.29 -0.41
CA TRP A 270 10.24 10.41 0.77
C TRP A 270 11.63 9.96 1.22
N LEU A 271 12.50 9.64 0.27
CA LEU A 271 13.89 9.29 0.53
C LEU A 271 14.67 10.47 1.12
N HIS A 272 14.50 11.68 0.57
CA HIS A 272 15.06 12.90 1.14
C HIS A 272 14.59 13.07 2.60
N ARG A 273 13.29 12.96 2.86
CA ARG A 273 12.73 13.09 4.21
C ARG A 273 13.23 12.02 5.18
N ALA A 274 13.44 10.79 4.71
CA ALA A 274 13.88 9.67 5.53
C ALA A 274 15.39 9.70 5.83
N SER A 275 16.22 10.00 4.83
CA SER A 275 17.68 9.94 4.95
C SER A 275 18.34 11.30 5.24
N GLY A 276 17.66 12.42 4.96
CA GLY A 276 18.24 13.76 5.02
C GLY A 276 19.33 14.00 3.99
N ARG A 277 19.32 13.26 2.87
CA ARG A 277 20.33 13.41 1.80
C ARG A 277 19.82 14.39 0.76
N GLU A 278 20.62 15.43 0.47
CA GLU A 278 20.24 16.49 -0.48
C GLU A 278 20.15 15.99 -1.92
N GLU A 279 20.89 14.95 -2.29
CA GLU A 279 20.87 14.38 -3.66
C GLU A 279 19.48 13.99 -4.16
N TYR A 280 18.58 13.60 -3.25
CA TYR A 280 17.19 13.29 -3.59
C TYR A 280 16.33 14.53 -3.80
N LEU A 281 16.61 15.63 -3.07
CA LEU A 281 15.96 16.90 -3.31
C LEU A 281 16.45 17.51 -4.62
N ASP A 282 17.75 17.43 -4.89
CA ASP A 282 18.36 17.85 -6.15
C ASP A 282 17.76 17.06 -7.32
N TYR A 283 17.58 15.73 -7.19
CA TYR A 283 16.88 14.93 -8.18
C TYR A 283 15.46 15.46 -8.48
N VAL A 284 14.69 15.80 -7.45
CA VAL A 284 13.34 16.35 -7.63
C VAL A 284 13.41 17.69 -8.36
N LEU A 285 14.32 18.57 -7.97
CA LEU A 285 14.49 19.89 -8.60
C LEU A 285 14.89 19.78 -10.07
N ASP A 286 15.83 18.89 -10.39
CA ASP A 286 16.36 18.71 -11.74
C ASP A 286 15.34 18.01 -12.67
N ASN A 287 14.47 17.16 -12.13
CA ASN A 287 13.53 16.36 -12.92
C ASN A 287 12.07 16.85 -12.84
N ALA A 288 11.72 17.80 -11.96
CA ALA A 288 10.33 18.20 -11.73
C ALA A 288 9.61 18.70 -12.99
N TYR A 289 10.30 19.36 -13.91
CA TYR A 289 9.68 19.80 -15.17
C TYR A 289 9.48 18.63 -16.13
N ASP A 290 10.51 17.82 -16.36
CA ASP A 290 10.50 16.72 -17.33
C ASP A 290 9.60 15.56 -16.91
N LEU A 291 9.43 15.35 -15.60
CA LEU A 291 8.54 14.35 -15.02
C LEU A 291 7.16 14.93 -14.67
N ASN A 292 6.79 16.10 -15.20
CA ASN A 292 5.50 16.77 -15.00
C ASN A 292 5.14 17.12 -13.53
N GLY A 293 6.10 17.09 -12.61
CA GLY A 293 5.94 17.43 -11.20
C GLY A 293 5.63 18.90 -10.89
N ALA A 294 6.10 19.81 -11.75
CA ALA A 294 5.89 21.25 -11.64
C ALA A 294 4.70 21.75 -12.50
N THR A 295 3.72 20.89 -12.77
CA THR A 295 2.59 21.21 -13.65
C THR A 295 1.35 21.69 -12.89
N TRP A 296 0.24 21.85 -13.63
CA TRP A 296 -1.00 22.52 -13.22
C TRP A 296 -1.69 21.84 -12.02
N ALA A 297 -2.67 22.53 -11.44
CA ALA A 297 -3.43 22.06 -10.29
C ALA A 297 -4.06 20.68 -10.54
N ILE A 298 -3.62 19.68 -9.79
CA ILE A 298 -4.07 18.30 -9.94
C ILE A 298 -5.31 18.07 -9.06
N SER A 299 -6.37 17.54 -9.65
CA SER A 299 -7.64 17.26 -8.94
C SER A 299 -7.72 15.88 -8.32
N GLU A 300 -6.69 15.06 -8.48
CA GLU A 300 -6.65 13.66 -8.04
C GLU A 300 -5.39 13.35 -7.24
N PHE A 301 -5.54 12.55 -6.19
CA PHE A 301 -4.46 11.91 -5.47
C PHE A 301 -4.86 10.46 -5.18
N SER A 302 -4.17 9.50 -5.78
CA SER A 302 -4.59 8.10 -5.82
C SER A 302 -3.41 7.14 -5.94
N TRP A 303 -3.72 5.84 -6.00
CA TRP A 303 -2.73 4.80 -6.25
C TRP A 303 -2.05 4.92 -7.62
N ASP A 304 -2.59 5.73 -8.54
CA ASP A 304 -2.03 6.03 -9.86
C ASP A 304 -1.37 7.42 -9.87
N ILE A 305 -2.00 8.46 -9.30
CA ILE A 305 -1.53 9.85 -9.43
C ILE A 305 -1.01 10.45 -8.10
N LYS A 306 0.28 10.81 -8.04
CA LYS A 306 0.98 11.25 -6.80
C LYS A 306 1.36 12.73 -6.77
N TYR A 307 1.17 13.46 -7.87
CA TYR A 307 1.58 14.87 -8.00
C TYR A 307 1.09 15.78 -6.87
N ALA A 308 -0.16 15.66 -6.42
CA ALA A 308 -0.66 16.46 -5.29
C ALA A 308 0.10 16.15 -3.99
N GLY A 309 0.47 14.88 -3.75
CA GLY A 309 1.32 14.47 -2.64
C GLY A 309 2.74 15.03 -2.77
N VAL A 310 3.33 14.99 -3.97
CA VAL A 310 4.63 15.60 -4.29
C VAL A 310 4.65 17.08 -3.94
N GLN A 311 3.65 17.84 -4.39
CA GLN A 311 3.52 19.28 -4.12
C GLN A 311 3.41 19.58 -2.62
N ILE A 312 2.60 18.81 -1.88
CA ILE A 312 2.46 18.97 -0.43
C ILE A 312 3.78 18.66 0.28
N LEU A 313 4.45 17.55 -0.05
CA LEU A 313 5.74 17.21 0.56
C LEU A 313 6.82 18.25 0.23
N ALA A 314 6.89 18.69 -1.03
CA ALA A 314 7.80 19.74 -1.48
C ALA A 314 7.60 21.03 -0.68
N SER A 315 6.36 21.44 -0.41
CA SER A 315 6.05 22.63 0.40
C SER A 315 6.55 22.57 1.84
N LYS A 316 6.82 21.36 2.36
CA LYS A 316 7.32 21.12 3.72
C LYS A 316 8.84 21.02 3.79
N VAL A 317 9.53 20.88 2.64
CA VAL A 317 10.98 20.98 2.58
C VAL A 317 11.34 22.44 2.78
N ASN A 318 12.42 22.72 3.51
CA ASN A 318 12.88 24.08 3.79
C ASN A 318 14.05 24.39 2.84
N PRO A 319 13.78 24.85 1.61
CA PRO A 319 14.76 24.80 0.54
C PRO A 319 15.52 26.14 0.44
N PRO A 320 16.62 26.21 -0.32
CA PRO A 320 17.15 27.50 -0.76
C PRO A 320 16.09 28.27 -1.57
N LEU A 321 16.15 29.61 -1.52
CA LEU A 321 15.14 30.55 -2.06
C LEU A 321 14.69 30.32 -3.51
N SER A 322 15.44 29.57 -4.33
CA SER A 322 15.10 29.20 -5.71
C SER A 322 13.91 28.24 -5.84
N PHE A 323 13.55 27.51 -4.79
CA PHE A 323 12.52 26.47 -4.82
C PHE A 323 11.08 27.00 -4.83
N PHE A 324 10.85 28.18 -4.25
CA PHE A 324 9.50 28.76 -4.14
C PHE A 324 8.86 29.14 -5.48
N PHE A 325 9.65 29.31 -6.55
CA PHE A 325 9.15 29.69 -7.86
C PHE A 325 8.72 28.51 -8.75
N PHE A 326 8.99 27.26 -8.35
CA PHE A 326 8.70 26.09 -9.19
C PHE A 326 7.36 25.40 -8.87
N PHE A 327 6.79 25.63 -7.68
CA PHE A 327 5.59 24.92 -7.21
C PHE A 327 4.36 25.82 -7.01
N PHE A 328 4.46 27.12 -7.34
CA PHE A 328 3.36 28.10 -7.26
C PHE A 328 3.24 28.90 -8.56
#